data_AF-A0A968B0H5-F1
#
_entry.id   AF-A0A968B0H5-F1
#
_cell.length_a   1.000
_cell.length_b   1.000
_cell.length_c   1.000
_cell.angle_alpha   90.00
_cell.angle_beta   90.00
_cell.angle_gamma   90.00
#
_symmetry.space_group_name_H-M   'P 1'
#
loop_
_entity.id
_entity.type
_entity.pdbx_description
1 polymer ?
#
loop_
_entity_poly.entity_id
_entity_poly.type
_entity_poly.pdbx_seq_one_letter_code
_entity_poly.pdbx_strand_id
1 'polypeptide(L)'
;LNLYAYDSYEDMLLNRINPEMGTWPPYRRDLLFERSSFSVAGTQVGDSVVIEISSGRQRELNVAGTVHDMNVWPANMFPQLSGYVSMETLGWLGLPGTYNQLEILTKAEFDNLAKLERVADELQERLERNGVSVDSIGVREPGEHWARETTETFTLILSLIGFFSLI
;
A
#
# COMPACT_ATOMS: atom_id res chain seq x y z
N LEU A 1 -9.94 6.91 -4.52
CA LEU A 1 -9.91 5.50 -4.08
C LEU A 1 -8.79 4.80 -4.82
N ASN A 2 -7.81 4.27 -4.09
CA ASN A 2 -6.79 3.36 -4.60
C ASN A 2 -7.29 1.93 -4.37
N LEU A 3 -7.19 1.09 -5.41
CA LEU A 3 -7.53 -0.32 -5.33
C LEU A 3 -6.27 -1.16 -5.40
N TYR A 4 -6.11 -2.04 -4.43
CA TYR A 4 -5.04 -3.03 -4.38
C TYR A 4 -5.64 -4.41 -4.60
N ALA A 5 -4.97 -5.23 -5.42
CA ALA A 5 -5.32 -6.63 -5.61
C ALA A 5 -4.06 -7.47 -5.57
N TYR A 6 -4.16 -8.62 -4.91
CA TYR A 6 -3.09 -9.60 -4.81
C TYR A 6 -3.63 -10.95 -5.28
N ASP A 7 -2.74 -11.78 -5.82
CA ASP A 7 -3.11 -13.12 -6.32
C ASP A 7 -3.44 -14.08 -5.18
N SER A 8 -2.60 -14.07 -4.14
CA SER A 8 -2.85 -14.74 -2.87
C SER A 8 -2.63 -13.77 -1.72
N TYR A 9 -3.73 -13.43 -1.05
CA TYR A 9 -3.72 -12.66 0.19
C TYR A 9 -3.23 -13.49 1.39
N GLU A 10 -3.32 -14.82 1.31
CA GLU A 10 -2.94 -15.73 2.38
C GLU A 10 -1.44 -16.03 2.37
N ASP A 11 -0.80 -16.01 1.20
CA ASP A 11 0.61 -16.33 1.02
C ASP A 11 1.53 -15.10 1.02
N MET A 12 1.06 -13.96 1.53
CA MET A 12 1.84 -12.72 1.58
C MET A 12 3.05 -12.85 2.52
N LEU A 13 4.26 -12.72 1.96
CA LEU A 13 5.51 -12.70 2.72
C LEU A 13 5.94 -11.29 3.12
N LEU A 14 5.60 -10.30 2.29
CA LEU A 14 5.83 -8.88 2.51
C LEU A 14 4.49 -8.16 2.68
N ASN A 15 4.53 -7.02 3.36
CA ASN A 15 3.41 -6.08 3.46
C ASN A 15 2.08 -6.76 3.83
N ARG A 16 2.14 -7.68 4.80
CA ARG A 16 0.98 -8.48 5.21
C ARG A 16 -0.16 -7.58 5.66
N ILE A 17 -1.33 -7.89 5.13
CA ILE A 17 -2.57 -7.22 5.47
C ILE A 17 -3.29 -8.04 6.54
N ASN A 18 -3.74 -7.38 7.60
CA ASN A 18 -4.46 -8.04 8.68
C ASN A 18 -5.97 -7.82 8.49
N PRO A 19 -6.78 -8.87 8.27
CA PRO A 19 -8.23 -8.73 8.29
C PRO A 19 -8.71 -8.34 9.69
N GLU A 20 -9.67 -7.42 9.77
CA GLU A 20 -10.25 -6.98 11.05
C GLU A 20 -11.71 -7.41 11.17
N MET A 21 -12.51 -7.25 10.11
CA MET A 21 -13.93 -7.55 10.13
C MET A 21 -14.42 -8.03 8.77
N GLY A 22 -15.42 -8.92 8.76
CA GLY A 22 -16.07 -9.39 7.54
C GLY A 22 -15.33 -10.55 6.89
N THR A 23 -15.40 -10.62 5.57
CA THR A 23 -14.87 -11.75 4.79
C THR A 23 -13.42 -11.52 4.40
N TRP A 24 -12.60 -12.57 4.51
CA TRP A 24 -11.21 -12.57 4.05
C TRP A 24 -10.85 -13.94 3.46
N PRO A 25 -10.14 -14.00 2.32
CA PRO A 25 -9.84 -12.91 1.38
C PRO A 25 -11.10 -12.41 0.62
N PRO A 26 -11.05 -11.26 -0.09
CA PRO A 26 -12.22 -10.74 -0.81
C PRO A 26 -12.62 -11.65 -1.97
N TYR A 27 -13.91 -12.00 -2.08
CA TYR A 27 -14.43 -12.70 -3.25
C TYR A 27 -14.60 -11.77 -4.45
N ARG A 28 -15.19 -12.29 -5.53
CA ARG A 28 -15.54 -11.48 -6.70
C ARG A 28 -16.60 -10.43 -6.33
N ARG A 29 -16.35 -9.17 -6.69
CA ARG A 29 -17.17 -7.97 -6.41
C ARG A 29 -17.20 -7.53 -4.95
N ASP A 30 -16.40 -8.16 -4.10
CA ASP A 30 -16.18 -7.70 -2.74
C ASP A 30 -15.13 -6.60 -2.71
N LEU A 31 -15.35 -5.64 -1.83
CA LEU A 31 -14.43 -4.58 -1.49
C LEU A 31 -14.19 -4.60 0.02
N LEU A 32 -12.93 -4.71 0.40
CA LEU A 32 -12.50 -4.50 1.78
C LEU A 32 -11.86 -3.12 1.87
N PHE A 33 -12.25 -2.32 2.86
CA PHE A 33 -11.61 -1.02 3.08
C PHE A 33 -10.49 -1.15 4.12
N GLU A 34 -9.42 -0.36 3.95
CA GLU A 34 -8.52 -0.12 5.07
C GLU A 34 -9.30 0.59 6.20
N ARG A 35 -9.05 0.27 7.47
CA ARG A 35 -9.85 0.74 8.63
C ARG A 35 -10.10 2.25 8.67
N SER A 36 -9.10 3.05 8.31
CA SER A 36 -9.21 4.51 8.26
C SER A 36 -10.04 4.95 7.06
N SER A 37 -9.91 4.26 5.93
CA SER A 37 -10.73 4.49 4.73
C SER A 37 -12.18 4.11 4.98
N PHE A 38 -12.44 3.01 5.68
CA PHE A 38 -13.78 2.60 6.08
C PHE A 38 -14.47 3.67 6.93
N SER A 39 -13.74 4.21 7.91
CA SER A 39 -14.23 5.29 8.79
C SER A 39 -14.54 6.57 8.01
N VAL A 40 -13.70 6.94 7.04
CA VAL A 40 -13.89 8.15 6.21
C VAL A 40 -14.99 7.96 5.17
N ALA A 41 -15.13 6.75 4.60
CA ALA A 41 -16.15 6.42 3.60
C ALA A 41 -17.57 6.47 4.18
N GLY A 42 -17.73 6.32 5.50
CA GLY A 42 -19.03 6.42 6.17
C GLY A 42 -19.99 5.28 5.79
N THR A 43 -19.44 4.10 5.48
CA THR A 43 -20.18 2.90 5.06
C THR A 43 -20.15 1.83 6.15
N GLN A 44 -20.97 0.79 5.99
CA GLN A 44 -21.07 -0.38 6.86
C GLN A 44 -20.77 -1.66 6.09
N VAL A 45 -20.34 -2.70 6.79
CA VAL A 45 -20.20 -4.03 6.18
C VAL A 45 -21.59 -4.53 5.78
N GLY A 46 -21.73 -4.97 4.54
CA GLY A 46 -22.99 -5.34 3.92
C GLY A 46 -23.59 -4.25 3.03
N ASP A 47 -23.09 -3.02 3.09
CA ASP A 47 -23.47 -1.97 2.15
C ASP A 47 -22.97 -2.26 0.74
N SER A 48 -23.48 -1.51 -0.22
CA SER A 48 -22.95 -1.45 -1.58
C SER A 48 -22.46 -0.04 -1.90
N VAL A 49 -21.31 0.04 -2.56
CA VAL A 49 -20.71 1.31 -2.98
C VAL A 49 -20.56 1.34 -4.49
N VAL A 50 -20.85 2.50 -5.08
CA VAL A 50 -20.63 2.74 -6.50
C VAL A 50 -19.24 3.33 -6.68
N ILE A 51 -18.41 2.66 -7.48
CA ILE A 51 -17.12 3.17 -7.90
C ILE A 51 -17.18 3.59 -9.36
N GLU A 52 -16.57 4.73 -9.66
CA GLU A 52 -16.38 5.23 -11.01
C GLU A 52 -14.92 5.01 -11.40
N ILE A 53 -14.69 4.21 -12.44
CA ILE A 53 -13.35 4.03 -13.00
C ILE A 53 -12.99 5.19 -13.94
N SER A 54 -11.70 5.32 -14.28
CA SER A 54 -11.19 6.39 -15.16
C SER A 54 -11.88 6.48 -16.53
N SER A 55 -12.51 5.40 -16.99
CA SER A 55 -13.33 5.40 -18.21
C SER A 55 -14.71 6.06 -18.05
N GLY A 56 -15.05 6.59 -16.86
CA GLY A 56 -16.38 7.08 -16.50
C GLY A 56 -17.42 5.99 -16.23
N ARG A 57 -17.02 4.70 -16.28
CA ARG A 57 -17.94 3.59 -16.06
C ARG A 57 -18.15 3.39 -14.57
N GLN A 58 -19.42 3.35 -14.17
CA GLN A 58 -19.81 3.07 -12.81
C GLN A 58 -20.09 1.58 -12.59
N ARG A 59 -19.63 1.07 -11.45
CA ARG A 59 -19.77 -0.33 -11.03
C ARG A 59 -20.03 -0.38 -9.54
N GLU A 60 -20.90 -1.29 -9.13
CA GLU A 60 -21.25 -1.49 -7.73
C GLU A 60 -20.45 -2.66 -7.13
N LEU A 61 -19.82 -2.40 -5.99
CA LEU A 61 -19.09 -3.37 -5.18
C LEU A 61 -19.75 -3.50 -3.80
N ASN A 62 -19.68 -4.71 -3.25
CA ASN A 62 -20.18 -4.98 -1.90
C ASN A 62 -19.09 -4.67 -0.89
N VAL A 63 -19.42 -3.94 0.16
CA VAL A 63 -18.51 -3.70 1.28
C VAL A 63 -18.48 -4.95 2.16
N ALA A 64 -17.50 -5.81 1.91
CA ALA A 64 -17.45 -7.14 2.51
C ALA A 64 -16.75 -7.18 3.88
N GLY A 65 -16.07 -6.10 4.26
CA GLY A 65 -15.25 -6.09 5.46
C GLY A 65 -14.23 -4.95 5.54
N THR A 66 -13.38 -5.04 6.54
CA THR A 66 -12.28 -4.10 6.80
C THR A 66 -10.98 -4.83 7.09
N VAL A 67 -9.88 -4.17 6.75
CA VAL A 67 -8.53 -4.65 7.02
C VAL A 67 -7.66 -3.54 7.60
N HIS A 68 -6.55 -3.93 8.21
CA HIS A 68 -5.48 -3.04 8.59
C HIS A 68 -4.24 -3.31 7.74
N ASP A 69 -3.76 -2.27 7.07
CA ASP A 69 -2.51 -2.27 6.32
C ASP A 69 -1.64 -1.09 6.77
N MET A 70 -0.42 -1.37 7.24
CA MET A 70 0.53 -0.37 7.68
C MET A 70 1.32 0.27 6.53
N ASN A 71 1.15 -0.20 5.29
CA ASN A 71 1.89 0.24 4.12
C ASN A 71 1.19 1.34 3.32
N VAL A 72 -0.09 1.60 3.63
CA VAL A 72 -0.85 2.68 3.01
C VAL A 72 -1.00 3.86 3.97
N TRP A 73 -1.12 5.06 3.40
CA TRP A 73 -1.42 6.25 4.18
C TRP A 73 -2.82 6.16 4.79
N PRO A 74 -2.96 6.42 6.10
CA PRO A 74 -4.28 6.49 6.72
C PRO A 74 -5.13 7.58 6.07
N ALA A 75 -6.36 7.24 5.69
CA ALA A 75 -7.29 8.11 4.99
C ALA A 75 -7.70 9.35 5.81
N ASN A 76 -7.58 9.28 7.13
CA ASN A 76 -7.81 10.39 8.05
C ASN A 76 -6.63 11.39 8.10
N MET A 77 -5.45 10.99 7.62
CA MET A 77 -4.27 11.87 7.48
C MET A 77 -4.14 12.42 6.06
N PHE A 78 -4.34 11.55 5.07
CA PHE A 78 -4.33 11.92 3.66
C PHE A 78 -5.64 11.42 3.03
N PRO A 79 -6.52 12.28 2.49
CA PRO A 79 -7.90 11.93 2.13
C PRO A 79 -8.03 11.06 0.85
N GLN A 80 -7.18 10.05 0.73
CA GLN A 80 -7.21 9.02 -0.30
C GLN A 80 -7.68 7.71 0.34
N LEU A 81 -8.86 7.25 -0.05
CA LEU A 81 -9.36 5.94 0.38
C LEU A 81 -8.51 4.82 -0.25
N SER A 82 -8.24 3.77 0.53
CA SER A 82 -7.59 2.53 0.11
C SER A 82 -8.55 1.36 0.27
N GLY A 83 -8.65 0.53 -0.76
CA GLY A 83 -9.48 -0.67 -0.76
C GLY A 83 -8.81 -1.85 -1.43
N TYR A 84 -9.25 -3.05 -1.05
CA TYR A 84 -8.69 -4.33 -1.47
C TYR A 84 -9.75 -5.17 -2.15
N VAL A 85 -9.42 -5.75 -3.30
CA VAL A 85 -10.32 -6.53 -4.14
C VAL A 85 -9.59 -7.73 -4.74
N SER A 86 -10.31 -8.76 -5.16
CA SER A 86 -9.71 -9.86 -5.91
C SER A 86 -9.23 -9.45 -7.32
N MET A 87 -8.24 -10.16 -7.86
CA MET A 87 -7.79 -9.97 -9.27
C MET A 87 -8.95 -10.15 -10.27
N GLU A 88 -9.88 -11.06 -10.00
CA GLU A 88 -11.10 -11.23 -10.80
C GLU A 88 -11.99 -9.97 -10.79
N THR A 89 -12.05 -9.27 -9.65
CA THR A 89 -12.81 -8.03 -9.50
C THR A 89 -12.18 -6.90 -10.31
N LEU A 90 -10.85 -6.76 -10.34
CA LEU A 90 -10.18 -5.79 -11.22
C LEU A 90 -10.56 -6.01 -12.70
N GLY A 91 -10.50 -7.26 -13.17
CA GLY A 91 -10.91 -7.61 -14.52
C GLY A 91 -12.39 -7.30 -14.78
N TRP A 92 -13.27 -7.59 -13.83
CA TRP A 92 -14.70 -7.26 -13.93
C TRP A 92 -14.96 -5.75 -13.97
N LEU A 93 -14.17 -4.96 -13.24
CA LEU A 93 -14.18 -3.51 -13.31
C LEU A 93 -13.64 -2.96 -14.63
N GLY A 94 -12.99 -3.80 -15.45
CA GLY A 94 -12.34 -3.44 -16.71
C GLY A 94 -11.01 -2.71 -16.48
N LEU A 95 -10.41 -2.89 -15.31
CA LEU A 95 -9.05 -2.47 -15.03
C LEU A 95 -8.08 -3.57 -15.48
N PRO A 96 -6.81 -3.25 -15.78
CA PRO A 96 -5.80 -4.26 -16.08
C PRO A 96 -5.68 -5.27 -14.92
N GLY A 97 -5.84 -6.56 -15.22
CA GLY A 97 -5.60 -7.66 -14.28
C GLY A 97 -4.14 -8.11 -14.27
N THR A 98 -3.20 -7.20 -14.52
CA THR A 98 -1.76 -7.46 -14.60
C THR A 98 -1.05 -6.79 -13.43
N TYR A 99 0.07 -7.37 -13.01
CA TYR A 99 0.92 -6.74 -12.01
C TYR A 99 1.53 -5.45 -12.54
N ASN A 100 1.54 -4.42 -11.70
CA ASN A 100 2.15 -3.12 -11.96
C ASN A 100 3.17 -2.72 -10.89
N GLN A 101 3.39 -3.58 -9.88
CA GLN A 101 4.33 -3.36 -8.79
C GLN A 101 5.04 -4.67 -8.47
N LEU A 102 6.35 -4.59 -8.23
CA LEU A 102 7.18 -5.69 -7.75
C LEU A 102 7.76 -5.30 -6.38
N GLU A 103 7.49 -6.14 -5.38
CA GLU A 103 8.05 -5.99 -4.05
C GLU A 103 9.12 -7.04 -3.83
N ILE A 104 10.34 -6.61 -3.52
CA ILE A 104 11.51 -7.48 -3.46
C ILE A 104 12.14 -7.38 -2.08
N LEU A 105 12.30 -8.54 -1.45
CA LEU A 105 13.09 -8.68 -0.24
C LEU A 105 14.47 -9.23 -0.59
N THR A 106 15.50 -8.45 -0.29
CA THR A 106 16.89 -8.89 -0.44
C THR A 106 17.34 -9.67 0.79
N LYS A 107 18.43 -10.44 0.64
CA LYS A 107 19.07 -11.12 1.76
C LYS A 107 19.74 -10.12 2.70
N ALA A 108 20.00 -10.53 3.94
CA ALA A 108 20.62 -9.70 4.98
C ALA A 108 22.03 -9.18 4.62
N GLU A 109 22.72 -9.77 3.64
CA GLU A 109 24.03 -9.30 3.15
C GLU A 109 23.97 -7.97 2.36
N PHE A 110 22.76 -7.59 1.90
CA PHE A 110 22.47 -6.30 1.29
C PHE A 110 22.06 -5.30 2.38
N ASP A 111 23.05 -4.92 3.18
CA ASP A 111 22.93 -4.20 4.46
C ASP A 111 23.07 -2.68 4.36
N ASN A 112 23.22 -2.12 3.15
CA ASN A 112 23.32 -0.69 2.95
C ASN A 112 22.67 -0.25 1.64
N LEU A 113 22.32 1.04 1.59
CA LEU A 113 21.62 1.66 0.46
C LEU A 113 22.36 1.45 -0.87
N ALA A 114 23.67 1.70 -0.92
CA ALA A 114 24.46 1.59 -2.15
C ALA A 114 24.53 0.16 -2.72
N LYS A 115 24.42 -0.88 -1.89
CA LYS A 115 24.30 -2.28 -2.36
C LYS A 115 22.90 -2.55 -2.91
N LEU A 116 21.86 -2.01 -2.28
CA LEU A 116 20.47 -2.19 -2.71
C LEU A 116 20.16 -1.43 -4.00
N GLU A 117 20.65 -0.21 -4.15
CA GLU A 117 20.54 0.59 -5.38
C GLU A 117 21.15 -0.17 -6.56
N ARG A 118 22.33 -0.77 -6.39
CA ARG A 118 22.94 -1.63 -7.42
C ARG A 118 22.06 -2.82 -7.81
N VAL A 119 21.41 -3.47 -6.84
CA VAL A 119 20.47 -4.57 -7.14
C VAL A 119 19.25 -4.04 -7.90
N ALA A 120 18.74 -2.88 -7.52
CA ALA A 120 17.59 -2.27 -8.18
C ALA A 120 17.92 -1.87 -9.63
N ASP A 121 19.08 -1.26 -9.86
CA ASP A 121 19.58 -0.90 -11.19
C ASP A 121 19.75 -2.15 -12.07
N GLU A 122 20.38 -3.20 -11.55
CA GLU A 122 20.55 -4.47 -12.28
C GLU A 122 19.20 -5.11 -12.65
N LEU A 123 18.21 -5.03 -11.76
CA LEU A 123 16.87 -5.53 -12.01
C LEU A 123 16.12 -4.69 -13.04
N GLN A 124 16.23 -3.36 -12.95
CA GLN A 124 15.67 -2.44 -13.93
C GLN A 124 16.17 -2.77 -15.33
N GLU A 125 17.49 -2.83 -15.52
CA GLU A 125 18.07 -3.13 -16.82
C GLU A 125 17.61 -4.49 -17.36
N ARG A 126 17.46 -5.49 -16.49
CA ARG A 126 16.95 -6.81 -16.89
C ARG A 126 15.49 -6.74 -17.32
N LEU A 127 14.65 -6.01 -16.63
CA LEU A 127 13.24 -5.83 -16.99
C LEU A 127 13.11 -5.08 -18.33
N GLU A 128 13.85 -4.00 -18.49
CA GLU A 128 13.84 -3.18 -19.71
C GLU A 128 14.36 -3.95 -20.93
N ARG A 129 15.44 -4.74 -20.78
CA ARG A 129 15.93 -5.63 -21.86
C ARG A 129 14.91 -6.68 -22.28
N ASN A 130 13.99 -7.06 -21.39
CA ASN A 130 12.91 -8.00 -21.68
C ASN A 130 11.61 -7.30 -22.13
N GLY A 131 11.65 -5.98 -22.41
CA GLY A 131 10.53 -5.21 -22.92
C GLY A 131 9.53 -4.75 -21.86
N VAL A 132 9.90 -4.79 -20.57
CA VAL A 132 9.09 -4.26 -19.46
C VAL A 132 9.58 -2.86 -19.10
N SER A 133 8.72 -1.85 -19.22
CA SER A 133 9.03 -0.48 -18.79
C SER A 133 9.01 -0.39 -17.27
N VAL A 134 10.00 0.27 -16.69
CA VAL A 134 10.07 0.56 -15.25
C VAL A 134 9.94 2.05 -15.04
N ASP A 135 8.77 2.48 -14.55
CA ASP A 135 8.46 3.91 -14.42
C ASP A 135 9.04 4.53 -13.14
N SER A 136 9.23 3.72 -12.09
CA SER A 136 9.80 4.18 -10.82
C SER A 136 10.45 3.03 -10.04
N ILE A 137 11.43 3.40 -9.23
CA ILE A 137 12.14 2.50 -8.32
C ILE A 137 12.18 3.17 -6.94
N GLY A 138 11.81 2.42 -5.91
CA GLY A 138 11.94 2.84 -4.53
C GLY A 138 12.85 1.89 -3.77
N VAL A 139 13.98 2.40 -3.26
CA VAL A 139 14.89 1.64 -2.39
C VAL A 139 14.80 2.24 -0.99
N ARG A 140 14.64 1.37 0.02
CA ARG A 140 14.59 1.77 1.43
C ARG A 140 15.91 1.43 2.11
N GLU A 141 16.43 2.34 2.92
CA GLU A 141 17.64 2.09 3.69
C GLU A 141 17.38 1.01 4.76
N PRO A 142 18.25 -0.02 4.86
CA PRO A 142 18.05 -1.11 5.81
C PRO A 142 18.05 -0.63 7.27
N GLY A 143 17.10 -1.13 8.05
CA GLY A 143 17.00 -0.80 9.48
C GLY A 143 16.45 0.59 9.76
N GLU A 144 16.17 1.39 8.73
CA GLU A 144 15.66 2.74 8.90
C GLU A 144 14.15 2.84 8.74
N HIS A 145 13.50 3.52 9.69
CA HIS A 145 12.09 3.84 9.59
C HIS A 145 11.90 5.00 8.60
N TRP A 146 10.85 4.95 7.77
CA TRP A 146 10.57 5.96 6.73
C TRP A 146 10.49 7.40 7.28
N ALA A 147 10.13 7.56 8.55
CA ALA A 147 10.00 8.86 9.22
C ALA A 147 11.23 9.26 10.06
N ARG A 148 12.36 8.55 9.96
CA ARG A 148 13.51 8.79 10.86
C ARG A 148 14.02 10.21 10.79
N GLU A 149 14.34 10.71 9.61
CA GLU A 149 14.90 12.06 9.44
C GLU A 149 13.97 13.13 10.02
N THR A 150 12.67 12.97 9.82
CA THR A 150 11.65 13.85 10.38
C THR A 150 11.60 13.75 11.90
N THR A 151 11.66 12.54 12.44
CA THR A 151 11.59 12.29 13.89
C THR A 151 12.83 12.82 14.60
N GLU A 152 14.03 12.58 14.07
CA GLU A 152 15.29 13.09 14.63
C GLU A 152 15.31 14.62 14.66
N THR A 153 14.83 15.26 13.61
CA THR A 153 14.71 16.72 13.54
C THR A 153 13.78 17.26 14.63
N PHE A 154 12.58 16.66 14.80
CA PHE A 154 11.66 17.05 15.86
C PHE A 154 12.22 16.76 17.26
N THR A 155 12.88 15.63 17.45
CA THR A 155 13.52 15.28 18.73
C THR A 155 14.58 16.32 19.09
N LEU A 156 15.40 16.77 18.14
CA LEU A 156 16.40 17.80 18.38
C LEU A 156 15.75 19.13 18.79
N ILE A 157 14.74 19.58 18.05
CA ILE A 157 14.03 20.83 18.34
C ILE A 157 13.34 20.77 19.71
N LEU A 158 12.62 19.68 19.99
CA LEU A 158 11.95 19.47 21.28
C LEU A 158 12.95 19.35 22.43
N SER A 159 14.12 18.75 22.20
CA SER A 159 15.18 18.66 23.22
C SER A 159 15.74 20.05 23.55
N LEU A 160 15.96 20.90 22.53
CA LEU A 160 16.39 22.28 22.75
C LEU A 160 15.32 23.08 23.50
N ILE A 161 14.05 22.98 23.10
CA ILE A 161 12.93 23.65 23.80
C ILE A 161 12.83 23.17 25.25
N GLY A 162 12.93 21.86 25.48
CA GLY A 162 12.89 21.27 26.81
C GLY A 162 14.05 21.74 27.69
N PHE A 163 15.26 21.85 27.11
CA PHE A 163 16.42 22.39 27.81
C PHE A 163 16.23 23.87 28.17
N PHE A 164 15.78 24.71 27.23
CA PHE A 164 15.53 26.13 27.49
C PHE A 164 14.34 26.36 28.42
N SER A 165 13.34 25.46 28.47
CA SER A 165 12.22 25.55 29.41
C SER A 165 12.61 25.27 30.86
N LEU A 166 13.77 24.67 31.10
CA LEU A 166 14.27 24.37 32.44
C LEU A 166 15.07 25.55 33.04
N ILE A 167 15.46 26.52 32.21
CA ILE A 167 16.22 27.73 32.58
C ILE A 167 15.25 28.90 32.72
#